data_AF-A0A1M7LBI6-F1
#
_entry.id   AF-A0A1M7LBI6-F1
#
_cell.length_a   1.000
_cell.length_b   1.000
_cell.length_c   1.000
_cell.angle_alpha   90.00
_cell.angle_beta   90.00
_cell.angle_gamma   90.00
#
_symmetry.space_group_name_H-M   'P 1'
#
loop_
_entity.id
_entity.type
_entity.pdbx_description
1 polymer ?
#
loop_
_entity_poly.entity_id
_entity_poly.type
_entity_poly.pdbx_seq_one_letter_code
_entity_poly.pdbx_strand_id
1 'polypeptide(L)'
;MRKYIEMTDEVVNRLKDGKYVEGSMHYDAEVGKIVFRAYQRQARKRYCEEILGHTDFGVVAKTKTRYKWRETMPSKLSSAHLCNIMDRECQMAKGIIATHEIIDRV
;
A
#
# COMPACT_ATOMS: atom_id res chain seq x y z
N MET A 1 6.46 27.13 -34.12
CA MET A 1 6.49 25.77 -34.73
C MET A 1 5.91 24.79 -33.72
N ARG A 2 4.83 24.07 -34.03
CA ARG A 2 4.19 23.11 -33.10
C ARG A 2 4.79 21.71 -33.33
N LYS A 3 5.19 21.03 -32.25
CA LYS A 3 5.61 19.62 -32.29
C LYS A 3 4.46 18.76 -31.77
N TYR A 4 4.14 17.69 -32.49
CA TYR A 4 3.08 16.76 -32.12
C TYR A 4 3.70 15.51 -31.49
N ILE A 5 3.07 15.01 -30.43
CA ILE A 5 3.44 13.77 -29.74
C ILE A 5 2.28 12.80 -29.94
N GLU A 6 2.59 11.63 -30.46
CA GLU A 6 1.63 10.54 -30.58
C GLU A 6 1.53 9.81 -29.24
N MET A 7 0.30 9.66 -28.74
CA MET A 7 -0.02 9.05 -27.46
C MET A 7 -1.30 8.23 -27.62
N THR A 8 -1.49 7.20 -26.80
CA THR A 8 -2.77 6.48 -26.77
C THR A 8 -3.86 7.33 -26.10
N ASP A 9 -5.11 7.16 -26.52
CA ASP A 9 -6.26 7.92 -25.99
C ASP A 9 -6.41 7.78 -24.47
N GLU A 10 -6.09 6.60 -23.92
CA GLU A 10 -6.10 6.36 -22.47
C GLU A 10 -5.18 7.33 -21.72
N VAL A 11 -3.97 7.57 -22.24
CA VAL A 11 -3.01 8.48 -21.63
C VAL A 11 -3.49 9.92 -21.75
N VAL A 12 -4.04 10.30 -22.90
CA VAL A 12 -4.61 11.63 -23.12
C VAL A 12 -5.75 11.91 -22.14
N ASN A 13 -6.65 10.95 -21.93
CA ASN A 13 -7.75 11.09 -20.98
C ASN A 13 -7.25 11.24 -19.54
N ARG A 14 -6.25 10.45 -19.13
CA ARG A 14 -5.62 10.61 -17.80
C ARG A 14 -4.99 11.99 -17.61
N LEU A 15 -4.36 12.55 -18.64
CA LEU A 15 -3.79 13.89 -18.58
C LEU A 15 -4.88 14.97 -18.53
N LYS A 16 -5.99 14.81 -19.26
CA LYS A 16 -7.16 15.70 -19.18
C LYS A 16 -7.78 15.70 -17.78
N ASP A 17 -7.75 14.56 -17.08
CA ASP A 17 -8.17 14.45 -15.66
C ASP A 17 -7.17 15.10 -14.67
N GLY A 18 -6.06 15.68 -15.13
CA GLY A 18 -5.02 16.24 -14.29
C GLY A 18 -4.10 15.19 -13.62
N LYS A 19 -4.15 13.92 -14.04
CA LYS A 19 -3.30 12.86 -13.50
C LYS A 19 -1.92 12.89 -14.14
N TYR A 20 -0.88 12.71 -13.33
CA TYR A 20 0.48 12.51 -13.83
C TYR A 20 0.66 11.11 -14.42
N VAL A 21 1.37 11.01 -15.54
CA VAL A 21 1.65 9.76 -16.24
C VAL A 21 3.15 9.64 -16.48
N GLU A 22 3.77 8.58 -15.96
CA GLU A 22 5.17 8.26 -16.23
C GLU A 22 5.27 7.34 -17.46
N GLY A 23 6.33 7.51 -18.25
CA GLY A 23 6.55 6.74 -19.46
C GLY A 23 7.88 7.05 -20.13
N SER A 24 8.09 6.47 -21.31
CA SER A 24 9.22 6.77 -22.18
C SER A 24 8.77 7.55 -23.41
N MET A 25 9.59 8.52 -23.82
CA MET A 25 9.40 9.31 -25.03
C MET A 25 10.54 9.00 -25.99
N HIS A 26 10.21 8.66 -27.24
CA HIS A 26 11.19 8.32 -28.27
C HIS A 26 10.75 8.88 -29.63
N TYR A 27 11.72 9.05 -30.53
CA TYR A 27 11.43 9.37 -31.92
C TYR A 27 11.32 8.08 -32.72
N ASP A 28 10.17 7.85 -33.32
CA ASP A 28 9.93 6.74 -34.22
C ASP A 28 10.37 7.15 -35.63
N ALA A 29 11.43 6.50 -36.13
CA ALA A 29 12.01 6.80 -37.43
C ALA A 29 11.16 6.26 -38.59
N GLU A 30 10.31 5.25 -38.37
CA GLU A 30 9.47 4.67 -39.42
C GLU A 30 8.26 5.57 -39.71
N VAL A 31 7.67 6.14 -38.66
CA VAL A 31 6.49 7.02 -38.77
C VAL A 31 6.88 8.51 -38.81
N GLY A 32 8.13 8.84 -38.48
CA GLY A 32 8.64 10.23 -38.48
C GLY A 32 8.05 11.10 -37.37
N LYS A 33 7.71 10.52 -36.22
CA LYS A 33 6.98 11.18 -35.13
C LYS A 33 7.60 10.92 -33.76
N ILE A 34 7.33 11.82 -32.81
CA ILE A 34 7.62 11.59 -31.40
C ILE A 34 6.48 10.77 -30.80
N VAL A 35 6.79 9.64 -30.16
CA VAL A 35 5.83 8.75 -29.54
C VAL A 35 6.07 8.70 -28.04
N PHE A 36 4.99 8.79 -27.25
CA PHE A 36 5.03 8.58 -25.80
C PHE A 36 4.32 7.28 -25.44
N ARG A 37 5.00 6.41 -24.68
CA ARG A 37 4.43 5.18 -24.13
C ARG A 37 4.44 5.24 -22.61
N ALA A 38 3.26 5.24 -22.01
CA ALA A 38 3.10 5.19 -20.57
C ALA A 38 3.54 3.83 -20.01
N TYR A 39 4.18 3.83 -18.85
CA TYR A 39 4.48 2.59 -18.15
C TYR A 39 3.19 1.96 -17.62
N GLN A 40 2.92 0.72 -18.03
CA GLN A 40 1.88 -0.11 -17.44
C GLN A 40 2.36 -0.66 -16.09
N ARG A 41 2.47 0.20 -15.08
CA ARG A 41 2.70 -0.26 -13.71
C ARG A 41 1.42 -0.95 -13.26
N GLN A 42 1.43 -2.28 -13.22
CA GLN A 42 0.37 -3.01 -12.52
C GLN A 42 0.31 -2.47 -11.10
N ALA A 43 -0.82 -1.84 -10.74
CA ALA A 43 -1.07 -1.44 -9.38
C ALA A 43 -0.85 -2.68 -8.51
N ARG A 44 0.12 -2.63 -7.59
CA ARG A 44 0.29 -3.72 -6.62
C ARG A 44 -1.06 -3.89 -5.96
N LYS A 45 -1.72 -5.03 -6.16
CA LYS A 45 -2.97 -5.37 -5.47
C LYS A 45 -2.66 -5.23 -3.97
N ARG A 46 -3.12 -4.13 -3.36
CA ARG A 46 -3.14 -4.02 -1.91
C ARG A 46 -4.12 -5.11 -1.49
N TYR A 47 -3.61 -6.21 -0.95
CA TYR A 47 -4.46 -7.18 -0.28
C TYR A 47 -5.27 -6.38 0.73
N CYS A 48 -6.61 -6.41 0.62
CA CYS A 48 -7.46 -5.79 1.62
C CYS A 48 -7.13 -6.47 2.95
N GLU A 49 -6.53 -5.70 3.85
CA GLU A 49 -6.25 -6.12 5.20
C GLU A 49 -7.53 -5.89 5.98
N GLU A 50 -8.06 -6.94 6.57
CA GLU A 50 -9.17 -6.86 7.52
C GLU A 50 -8.57 -6.48 8.88
N ILE A 51 -9.03 -5.38 9.47
CA ILE A 51 -8.59 -4.98 10.80
C ILE A 51 -9.38 -5.81 11.81
N LEU A 52 -8.68 -6.62 12.61
CA LEU A 52 -9.27 -7.40 13.69
C LEU A 52 -9.41 -6.56 14.96
N GLY A 53 -8.52 -5.59 15.17
CA GLY A 53 -8.59 -4.74 16.34
C GLY A 53 -7.33 -3.89 16.53
N HIS A 54 -7.37 -3.13 17.61
CA HIS A 54 -6.32 -2.19 17.98
C HIS A 54 -5.73 -2.60 19.33
N THR A 55 -4.41 -2.41 19.45
CA THR A 55 -3.70 -2.38 20.74
C THR A 55 -3.43 -0.92 21.10
N ASP A 56 -2.79 -0.65 22.24
CA ASP A 56 -2.60 0.74 22.68
C ASP A 56 -1.67 1.52 21.74
N PHE A 57 -0.73 0.83 21.11
CA PHE A 57 0.30 1.42 20.24
C PHE A 57 0.29 0.82 18.83
N GLY A 58 -0.73 0.05 18.46
CA GLY A 58 -0.69 -0.76 17.25
C GLY A 58 -2.02 -1.22 16.70
N VAL A 59 -1.93 -1.98 15.61
CA VAL A 59 -3.08 -2.59 14.94
C VAL A 59 -2.79 -4.05 14.63
N VAL A 60 -3.81 -4.88 14.79
CA VAL A 60 -3.81 -6.27 14.40
C VAL A 60 -4.73 -6.43 13.19
N ALA A 61 -4.17 -6.97 12.11
CA ALA A 61 -4.88 -7.17 10.86
C ALA A 61 -4.68 -8.58 10.31
N LYS A 62 -5.63 -9.03 9.50
CA LYS A 62 -5.63 -10.33 8.83
C LYS A 62 -5.65 -10.11 7.33
N THR A 63 -4.83 -10.88 6.63
CA THR A 63 -5.02 -11.15 5.21
C THR A 63 -5.55 -12.56 5.05
N LYS A 64 -5.90 -12.95 3.81
CA LYS A 64 -6.29 -14.33 3.49
C LYS A 64 -5.28 -15.40 3.94
N THR A 65 -4.01 -15.06 4.11
CA THR A 65 -2.95 -16.04 4.38
C THR A 65 -2.13 -15.78 5.64
N ARG A 66 -2.27 -14.61 6.29
CA ARG A 66 -1.39 -14.21 7.39
C ARG A 66 -2.10 -13.27 8.37
N TYR A 67 -1.71 -13.36 9.63
CA TYR A 67 -1.93 -12.28 10.60
C TYR A 67 -0.75 -11.31 10.55
N LYS A 68 -1.03 -10.03 10.73
CA LYS A 68 -0.06 -8.95 10.81
C LYS A 68 -0.32 -8.15 12.08
N TRP A 69 0.73 -7.89 12.82
CA TRP A 69 0.70 -7.01 13.97
C TRP A 69 1.80 -5.97 13.79
N ARG A 70 1.43 -4.69 13.90
CA ARG A 70 2.33 -3.55 13.79
C ARG A 70 2.11 -2.63 14.97
N GLU A 71 3.20 -2.23 15.60
CA GLU A 71 3.21 -1.34 16.76
C GLU A 71 4.21 -0.19 16.57
N THR A 72 3.96 0.94 17.21
CA THR A 72 4.85 2.10 17.21
C THR A 72 4.86 2.72 18.60
N MET A 73 6.01 2.63 19.28
CA MET A 73 6.15 3.05 20.68
C MET A 73 6.91 4.37 20.83
N PRO A 74 6.69 5.12 21.92
CA PRO A 74 7.42 6.36 22.19
C PRO A 74 8.90 6.10 22.48
N SER A 75 9.80 6.75 21.72
CA SER A 75 11.25 6.60 21.87
C SER A 75 11.85 7.24 23.13
N LYS A 76 11.06 8.04 23.88
CA LYS A 76 11.50 8.73 25.09
C LYS A 76 11.50 7.86 26.35
N LEU A 77 10.98 6.64 26.27
CA LEU A 77 10.90 5.71 27.38
C LEU A 77 12.22 4.95 27.55
N SER A 78 12.55 4.56 28.78
CA SER A 78 13.70 3.68 29.02
C SER A 78 13.45 2.29 28.42
N SER A 79 14.54 1.59 28.07
CA SER A 79 14.46 0.26 27.45
C SER A 79 13.65 -0.74 28.29
N ALA A 80 13.76 -0.69 29.62
CA ALA A 80 12.98 -1.54 30.51
C ALA A 80 11.46 -1.28 30.39
N HIS A 81 11.04 -0.01 30.27
CA HIS A 81 9.64 0.32 30.05
C HIS A 81 9.18 -0.09 28.65
N LEU A 82 10.02 0.06 27.63
CA LEU A 82 9.70 -0.40 26.27
C LEU A 82 9.49 -1.91 26.23
N CYS A 83 10.36 -2.71 26.86
CA CYS A 83 10.18 -4.16 26.94
C CYS A 83 8.84 -4.54 27.59
N ASN A 84 8.49 -3.91 28.72
CA ASN A 84 7.21 -4.17 29.39
C ASN A 84 6.00 -3.81 28.51
N ILE A 85 6.09 -2.73 27.73
CA ILE A 85 5.02 -2.36 26.78
C ILE A 85 4.93 -3.40 25.66
N MET A 86 6.07 -3.84 25.09
CA MET A 86 6.10 -4.88 24.06
C MET A 86 5.46 -6.19 24.52
N ASP A 87 5.77 -6.63 25.74
CA ASP A 87 5.17 -7.85 26.30
C ASP A 87 3.65 -7.70 26.47
N ARG A 88 3.20 -6.55 26.96
CA ARG A 88 1.76 -6.26 27.13
C ARG A 88 1.04 -6.23 25.79
N GLU A 89 1.54 -5.48 24.82
CA GLU A 89 0.94 -5.34 23.49
C GLU A 89 0.90 -6.70 22.77
N CYS A 90 1.94 -7.54 22.95
CA CYS A 90 1.97 -8.91 22.43
C CYS A 90 0.85 -9.77 23.01
N GLN A 91 0.58 -9.69 24.31
CA GLN A 91 -0.51 -10.41 24.94
C GLN A 91 -1.88 -9.92 24.44
N MET A 92 -2.05 -8.60 24.30
CA MET A 92 -3.29 -8.03 23.75
C MET A 92 -3.52 -8.49 22.31
N ALA A 93 -2.49 -8.46 21.46
CA ALA A 93 -2.59 -8.90 20.08
C ALA A 93 -2.99 -10.39 19.97
N LYS A 94 -2.42 -11.26 20.82
CA LYS A 94 -2.83 -12.67 20.92
C LYS A 94 -4.30 -12.81 21.31
N GLY A 95 -4.76 -12.01 22.29
CA GLY A 95 -6.16 -12.01 22.72
C GLY A 95 -7.13 -11.60 21.60
N ILE A 96 -6.78 -10.59 20.82
CA ILE A 96 -7.59 -10.13 19.66
C ILE A 96 -7.72 -11.24 18.62
N ILE A 97 -6.60 -11.90 18.28
CA ILE A 97 -6.59 -13.01 17.31
C ILE A 97 -7.46 -14.17 17.81
N ALA A 98 -7.28 -14.59 19.07
CA ALA A 98 -8.04 -15.69 19.65
C ALA A 98 -9.55 -15.39 19.71
N THR A 99 -9.92 -14.16 20.06
CA THR A 99 -11.33 -13.73 20.12
C THR A 99 -11.97 -13.76 18.74
N HIS A 100 -11.28 -13.27 17.72
CA HIS A 100 -11.77 -13.33 16.34
C HIS A 100 -11.86 -14.78 15.81
N GLU A 101 -10.93 -15.67 16.18
CA GLU A 101 -11.04 -17.08 15.80
C GLU A 101 -12.26 -17.77 16.44
N ILE A 102 -12.63 -17.40 17.67
CA ILE A 102 -13.84 -17.90 18.32
C ILE A 102 -15.09 -17.39 17.61
N ILE A 103 -15.15 -16.08 17.32
CA ILE A 103 -16.29 -15.47 16.61
C ILE A 103 -16.45 -16.06 15.21
N ASP A 104 -15.36 -16.27 14.47
CA ASP A 104 -15.39 -16.87 13.14
C ASP A 104 -15.91 -18.34 13.12
N ARG A 105 -15.95 -19.02 14.28
CA ARG A 105 -16.32 -20.45 14.42
C ARG A 105 -17.72 -20.70 14.99
N VAL A 106 -18.41 -19.66 15.46
CA VAL A 106 -19.78 -19.72 15.98
C VAL A 106 -20.76 -19.27 14.90
#